data_AF-A0A6H0XSW2-F1
#
_entry.id   AF-A0A6H0XSW2-F1
#
_cell.length_a   1.000
_cell.length_b   1.000
_cell.length_c   1.000
_cell.angle_alpha   90.00
_cell.angle_beta   90.00
_cell.angle_gamma   90.00
#
_symmetry.space_group_name_H-M   'P 1'
#
loop_
_entity.id
_entity.type
_entity.pdbx_description
1 polymer ?
#
loop_
_entity_poly.entity_id
_entity_poly.type
_entity_poly.pdbx_seq_one_letter_code
_entity_poly.pdbx_strand_id
1 'polypeptide(L)'
;MVILNQAISGRPGYGLSEACPDAYDERTNANALVELVSKIFGKDKYIILGGHDRGARAMQRLAVDMGQGAHPEVHGLGVFLADIVPIVDEYDSFANPNSSVGYFHWAFLPRVQDQFSLRMIMAFGGGNMADFLNEQGAGINATAKAQFYSDNALAVYHTFFDQLSVTNASVWDYWSAAGPDYLDMVADQKAGRKIKMPLHVEYSQLNMVTYSGFDMKAIWGNYVDDMSLLTTQAVCCGQGHFIVELAPDETVAQLNEFMDKLGVVRI
;
A
#
# COMPACT_ATOMS: atom_id res chain seq x y z
N MET A 1 -21.59 -5.73 -0.44
CA MET A 1 -20.16 -5.86 -0.11
C MET A 1 -19.44 -4.78 -0.88
N VAL A 2 -18.80 -3.85 -0.18
CA VAL A 2 -17.99 -2.81 -0.81
C VAL A 2 -16.56 -3.31 -0.69
N ILE A 3 -15.99 -3.76 -1.80
CA ILE A 3 -14.54 -3.91 -1.88
C ILE A 3 -14.02 -2.49 -2.00
N LEU A 4 -13.11 -2.07 -1.12
CA LEU A 4 -12.51 -0.74 -1.16
C LEU A 4 -11.73 -0.45 -2.46
N ASN A 5 -11.63 -1.44 -3.36
CA ASN A 5 -11.14 -1.31 -4.73
C ASN A 5 -12.25 -0.94 -5.75
N GLN A 6 -13.54 -1.24 -5.48
CA GLN A 6 -14.68 -0.73 -6.27
C GLN A 6 -15.20 0.62 -5.77
N ALA A 7 -14.84 1.03 -4.55
CA ALA A 7 -14.82 2.43 -4.20
C ALA A 7 -13.53 3.02 -4.81
N ILE A 8 -13.62 3.51 -6.05
CA ILE A 8 -12.63 4.36 -6.70
C ILE A 8 -12.57 5.69 -5.93
N SER A 9 -12.13 5.65 -4.67
CA SER A 9 -11.84 6.83 -3.87
C SER A 9 -10.34 6.97 -3.84
N GLY A 10 -9.81 8.06 -4.42
CA GLY A 10 -8.41 8.38 -4.27
C GLY A 10 -8.05 8.50 -2.79
N ARG A 11 -6.90 7.93 -2.39
CA ARG A 11 -6.29 8.18 -1.08
C ARG A 11 -6.21 9.70 -0.85
N PRO A 12 -6.56 10.22 0.33
CA PRO A 12 -6.43 11.64 0.61
C PRO A 12 -5.06 12.19 0.20
N GLY A 13 -5.05 13.28 -0.57
CA GLY A 13 -3.83 13.94 -1.07
C GLY A 13 -3.28 13.37 -2.37
N TYR A 14 -3.85 12.29 -2.92
CA TYR A 14 -3.44 11.69 -4.20
C TYR A 14 -4.50 11.86 -5.29
N GLY A 15 -4.05 11.98 -6.53
CA GLY A 15 -4.92 12.11 -7.69
C GLY A 15 -5.85 13.32 -7.57
N LEU A 16 -7.17 13.06 -7.60
CA LEU A 16 -8.20 14.10 -7.44
C LEU A 16 -8.64 14.33 -6.00
N SER A 17 -8.16 13.54 -5.04
CA SER A 17 -8.57 13.65 -3.63
C SER A 17 -7.78 14.74 -2.92
N GLU A 18 -8.48 15.62 -2.22
CA GLU A 18 -7.85 16.57 -1.29
C GLU A 18 -7.17 15.82 -0.14
N ALA A 19 -6.07 16.39 0.38
CA ALA A 19 -5.40 15.88 1.56
C ALA A 19 -6.28 16.09 2.80
N CYS A 20 -6.14 15.20 3.79
CA CYS A 20 -6.72 15.45 5.10
C CYS A 20 -6.08 16.71 5.71
N PRO A 21 -6.86 17.60 6.37
CA PRO A 21 -6.33 18.89 6.83
C PRO A 21 -5.18 18.78 7.84
N ASP A 22 -5.21 17.74 8.68
CA ASP A 22 -4.41 17.71 9.91
C ASP A 22 -3.25 16.71 9.88
N ALA A 23 -3.30 15.68 9.02
CA ALA A 23 -2.27 14.64 8.98
C ALA A 23 -2.26 13.82 7.68
N TYR A 24 -1.13 13.17 7.42
CA TYR A 24 -0.88 12.29 6.26
C TYR A 24 -0.59 10.84 6.68
N ASP A 25 -0.69 10.52 7.97
CA ASP A 25 -0.44 9.17 8.49
C ASP A 25 -1.47 8.14 7.99
N GLU A 26 -1.09 6.87 8.07
CA GLU A 26 -1.89 5.76 7.54
C GLU A 26 -3.24 5.62 8.26
N ARG A 27 -3.28 5.97 9.55
CA ARG A 27 -4.50 5.89 10.36
C ARG A 27 -5.51 6.93 9.89
N THR A 28 -5.06 8.16 9.70
CA THR A 28 -5.87 9.26 9.19
C THR A 28 -6.39 8.95 7.79
N ASN A 29 -5.53 8.45 6.91
CA ASN A 29 -5.94 8.04 5.56
C ASN A 29 -6.97 6.91 5.59
N ALA A 30 -6.75 5.88 6.41
CA ALA A 30 -7.66 4.75 6.46
C ALA A 30 -9.01 5.09 7.09
N ASN A 31 -9.02 5.94 8.13
CA ASN A 31 -10.24 6.46 8.74
C ASN A 31 -11.09 7.22 7.72
N ALA A 32 -10.47 8.08 6.89
CA ALA A 32 -11.20 8.80 5.84
C ALA A 32 -11.87 7.85 4.83
N LEU A 33 -11.18 6.76 4.44
CA LEU A 33 -11.73 5.78 3.50
C LEU A 33 -12.90 4.99 4.09
N VAL A 34 -12.80 4.53 5.33
CA VAL A 34 -13.87 3.76 5.97
C VAL A 34 -15.07 4.63 6.37
N GLU A 35 -14.84 5.88 6.78
CA GLU A 35 -15.90 6.86 7.00
C GLU A 35 -16.66 7.17 5.71
N LEU A 36 -15.95 7.26 4.57
CA LEU A 36 -16.56 7.41 3.25
C LEU A 36 -17.47 6.23 2.91
N VAL A 37 -17.04 4.99 3.19
CA VAL A 37 -17.89 3.80 3.01
C VAL A 37 -19.17 3.92 3.84
N SER A 38 -19.04 4.24 5.13
CA SER A 38 -20.19 4.41 6.03
C SER A 38 -21.12 5.53 5.57
N LYS A 39 -20.57 6.61 4.99
CA LYS A 39 -21.33 7.75 4.49
C LYS A 39 -22.10 7.44 3.19
N ILE A 40 -21.49 6.72 2.25
CA ILE A 40 -22.09 6.40 0.95
C ILE A 40 -23.07 5.23 1.06
N PHE A 41 -22.66 4.16 1.75
CA PHE A 41 -23.39 2.90 1.76
C PHE A 41 -24.19 2.68 3.04
N GLY A 42 -24.00 3.52 4.07
CA GLY A 42 -24.61 3.37 5.40
C GLY A 42 -23.77 2.51 6.35
N LYS A 43 -24.28 2.35 7.57
CA LYS A 43 -23.68 1.51 8.63
C LYS A 43 -23.99 0.02 8.42
N ASP A 44 -23.37 -0.81 9.24
CA ASP A 44 -23.50 -2.27 9.30
C ASP A 44 -23.14 -2.95 7.97
N LYS A 45 -22.04 -2.48 7.35
CA LYS A 45 -21.53 -3.02 6.08
C LYS A 45 -20.35 -3.92 6.28
N TYR A 46 -20.38 -5.04 5.57
CA TYR A 46 -19.26 -5.95 5.43
C TYR A 46 -18.36 -5.51 4.28
N ILE A 47 -17.07 -5.38 4.58
CA ILE A 47 -16.04 -4.89 3.65
C ILE A 47 -14.82 -5.80 3.65
N ILE A 48 -14.13 -5.82 2.52
CA ILE A 48 -12.77 -6.35 2.41
C ILE A 48 -11.84 -5.15 2.34
N LEU A 49 -10.82 -5.15 3.20
CA LEU A 49 -9.78 -4.12 3.23
C LEU A 49 -8.74 -4.48 2.17
N GLY A 50 -8.71 -3.78 1.05
CA GLY A 50 -7.85 -4.09 -0.08
C GLY A 50 -6.97 -2.91 -0.46
N GLY A 51 -5.68 -3.12 -0.67
CA GLY A 51 -4.78 -2.06 -1.11
C GLY A 51 -3.46 -2.57 -1.68
N HIS A 52 -2.82 -1.73 -2.49
CA HIS A 52 -1.45 -1.88 -3.00
C HIS A 52 -0.58 -0.73 -2.48
N ASP A 53 0.71 -1.00 -2.26
CA ASP A 53 1.71 -0.04 -1.81
C ASP A 53 1.24 0.84 -0.62
N ARG A 54 1.16 2.17 -0.76
CA ARG A 54 0.68 3.07 0.32
C ARG A 54 -0.74 2.71 0.77
N GLY A 55 -1.61 2.35 -0.17
CA GLY A 55 -2.97 1.92 0.14
C GLY A 55 -3.00 0.65 0.99
N ALA A 56 -2.08 -0.29 0.75
CA ALA A 56 -1.94 -1.49 1.57
C ALA A 56 -1.54 -1.16 3.01
N ARG A 57 -0.66 -0.16 3.21
CA ARG A 57 -0.23 0.30 4.54
C ARG A 57 -1.39 0.91 5.34
N ALA A 58 -2.26 1.67 4.69
CA ALA A 58 -3.51 2.17 5.30
C ALA A 58 -4.42 1.02 5.73
N MET A 59 -4.60 0.02 4.85
CA MET A 59 -5.45 -1.15 5.16
C MET A 59 -4.87 -2.00 6.29
N GLN A 60 -3.54 -2.14 6.36
CA GLN A 60 -2.87 -2.79 7.48
C GLN A 60 -3.17 -2.07 8.80
N ARG A 61 -2.99 -0.75 8.84
CA ARG A 61 -3.29 0.09 10.02
C ARG A 61 -4.75 -0.06 10.45
N LEU A 62 -5.68 0.04 9.51
CA LEU A 62 -7.12 -0.10 9.75
C LEU A 62 -7.49 -1.48 10.29
N ALA A 63 -6.89 -2.55 9.75
CA ALA A 63 -7.16 -3.91 10.20
C ALA A 63 -6.75 -4.12 11.67
N VAL A 64 -5.61 -3.57 12.09
CA VAL A 64 -5.19 -3.61 13.49
C VAL A 64 -6.15 -2.80 14.36
N ASP A 65 -6.56 -1.61 13.92
CA ASP A 65 -7.48 -0.73 14.65
C ASP A 65 -8.87 -1.32 14.83
N MET A 66 -9.43 -1.91 13.78
CA MET A 66 -10.69 -2.65 13.86
C MET A 66 -10.58 -3.82 14.84
N GLY A 67 -9.43 -4.50 14.89
CA GLY A 67 -9.14 -5.53 15.88
C GLY A 67 -9.08 -5.02 17.34
N GLN A 68 -8.99 -3.71 17.53
CA GLN A 68 -9.10 -3.01 18.82
C GLN A 68 -10.46 -2.33 19.03
N GLY A 69 -11.41 -2.48 18.11
CA GLY A 69 -12.77 -1.94 18.21
C GLY A 69 -12.97 -0.57 17.55
N ALA A 70 -12.02 -0.09 16.73
CA ALA A 70 -12.28 1.06 15.87
C ALA A 70 -13.33 0.73 14.79
N HIS A 71 -14.08 1.75 14.36
CA HIS A 71 -15.12 1.64 13.33
C HIS A 71 -16.16 0.54 13.55
N PRO A 72 -16.84 0.48 14.72
CA PRO A 72 -17.83 -0.55 15.02
C PRO A 72 -19.03 -0.54 14.05
N GLU A 73 -19.23 0.54 13.28
CA GLU A 73 -20.26 0.67 12.26
C GLU A 73 -19.98 -0.10 10.96
N VAL A 74 -18.81 -0.69 10.79
CA VAL A 74 -18.48 -1.57 9.65
C VAL A 74 -17.81 -2.86 10.13
N HIS A 75 -17.84 -3.87 9.29
CA HIS A 75 -17.33 -5.21 9.59
C HIS A 75 -16.27 -5.60 8.56
N GLY A 76 -15.00 -5.64 8.98
CA GLY A 76 -13.92 -6.18 8.17
C GLY A 76 -14.02 -7.69 8.06
N LEU A 77 -14.18 -8.22 6.84
CA LEU A 77 -14.21 -9.64 6.54
C LEU A 77 -12.82 -10.24 6.35
N GLY A 78 -11.90 -9.44 5.84
CA GLY A 78 -10.54 -9.85 5.55
C GLY A 78 -9.74 -8.71 4.93
N VAL A 79 -8.43 -8.93 4.83
CA VAL A 79 -7.44 -7.97 4.32
C VAL A 79 -6.70 -8.56 3.14
N PHE A 80 -6.61 -7.82 2.03
CA PHE A 80 -5.81 -8.15 0.87
C PHE A 80 -4.75 -7.05 0.66
N LEU A 81 -3.48 -7.40 0.84
CA LEU A 81 -2.35 -6.48 0.73
C LEU A 81 -1.48 -6.88 -0.45
N ALA A 82 -1.17 -5.93 -1.33
CA ALA A 82 -0.36 -6.15 -2.52
C ALA A 82 0.99 -5.44 -2.42
N ASP A 83 2.06 -6.23 -2.59
CA ASP A 83 3.48 -5.86 -2.71
C ASP A 83 4.02 -4.91 -1.63
N ILE A 84 3.81 -5.25 -0.35
CA ILE A 84 4.43 -4.55 0.78
C ILE A 84 4.96 -5.50 1.85
N VAL A 85 5.94 -5.00 2.61
CA VAL A 85 6.22 -5.45 3.98
C VAL A 85 5.78 -4.37 4.98
N PRO A 86 5.51 -4.72 6.26
CA PRO A 86 5.22 -3.75 7.30
C PRO A 86 6.31 -2.66 7.42
N ILE A 87 5.91 -1.45 7.82
CA ILE A 87 6.80 -0.28 7.85
C ILE A 87 8.07 -0.53 8.69
N VAL A 88 7.97 -1.26 9.79
CA VAL A 88 9.14 -1.58 10.63
C VAL A 88 10.13 -2.47 9.86
N ASP A 89 9.66 -3.54 9.22
CA ASP A 89 10.51 -4.44 8.43
C ASP A 89 11.13 -3.73 7.21
N GLU A 90 10.40 -2.80 6.59
CA GLU A 90 10.90 -1.97 5.49
C GLU A 90 12.13 -1.15 5.95
N TYR A 91 12.01 -0.42 7.06
CA TYR A 91 13.13 0.39 7.58
C TYR A 91 14.27 -0.47 8.12
N ASP A 92 13.98 -1.60 8.76
CA ASP A 92 15.00 -2.55 9.21
C ASP A 92 15.81 -3.11 8.03
N SER A 93 15.19 -3.25 6.85
CA SER A 93 15.86 -3.73 5.64
C SER A 93 17.00 -2.82 5.17
N PHE A 94 17.03 -1.54 5.56
CA PHE A 94 18.06 -0.58 5.13
C PHE A 94 19.42 -0.83 5.78
N ALA A 95 19.53 -1.75 6.75
CA ALA A 95 20.81 -2.31 7.15
C ALA A 95 21.55 -2.99 5.97
N ASN A 96 20.84 -3.38 4.92
CA ASN A 96 21.39 -3.87 3.66
C ASN A 96 21.61 -2.71 2.65
N PRO A 97 22.83 -2.52 2.12
CA PRO A 97 23.11 -1.52 1.09
C PRO A 97 22.25 -1.66 -0.17
N ASN A 98 21.90 -2.88 -0.58
CA ASN A 98 21.06 -3.11 -1.77
C ASN A 98 19.65 -2.53 -1.55
N SER A 99 19.06 -2.76 -0.37
CA SER A 99 17.75 -2.19 -0.01
C SER A 99 17.82 -0.68 0.12
N SER A 100 18.86 -0.14 0.78
CA SER A 100 19.05 1.31 0.90
C SER A 100 19.13 2.03 -0.46
N VAL A 101 19.77 1.42 -1.46
CA VAL A 101 19.88 1.99 -2.81
C VAL A 101 18.60 1.74 -3.61
N GLY A 102 18.04 0.53 -3.58
CA GLY A 102 16.83 0.17 -4.32
C GLY A 102 15.59 0.95 -3.87
N TYR A 103 15.48 1.20 -2.56
CA TYR A 103 14.38 1.93 -1.94
C TYR A 103 14.82 3.33 -1.49
N PHE A 104 15.78 3.97 -2.16
CA PHE A 104 16.35 5.27 -1.75
C PHE A 104 15.27 6.34 -1.46
N HIS A 105 14.14 6.28 -2.15
CA HIS A 105 13.04 7.22 -2.00
C HIS A 105 12.43 7.19 -0.58
N TRP A 106 12.51 6.07 0.14
CA TRP A 106 12.12 5.94 1.54
C TRP A 106 13.02 6.69 2.53
N ALA A 107 14.26 6.98 2.16
CA ALA A 107 15.16 7.84 2.94
C ALA A 107 15.15 9.28 2.44
N PHE A 108 14.92 9.49 1.14
CA PHE A 108 14.88 10.80 0.52
C PHE A 108 13.58 11.56 0.81
N LEU A 109 12.41 10.97 0.53
CA LEU A 109 11.12 11.66 0.65
C LEU A 109 10.81 12.20 2.05
N PRO A 110 11.10 11.48 3.15
CA PRO A 110 10.83 11.98 4.51
C PRO A 110 11.62 13.23 4.93
N ARG A 111 12.58 13.70 4.13
CA ARG A 111 13.43 14.87 4.46
C ARG A 111 12.68 16.19 4.24
N VAL A 112 11.66 16.45 5.05
CA VAL A 112 10.72 17.59 4.89
C VAL A 112 11.23 18.95 5.35
N GLN A 113 12.25 19.03 6.21
CA GLN A 113 12.73 20.32 6.72
C GLN A 113 13.19 21.23 5.57
N ASP A 114 12.87 22.51 5.62
CA ASP A 114 13.12 23.47 4.53
C ASP A 114 12.53 23.05 3.17
N GLN A 115 11.54 22.13 3.19
CA GLN A 115 10.91 21.52 2.03
C GLN A 115 11.92 20.88 1.06
N PHE A 116 13.02 20.32 1.58
CA PHE A 116 14.14 19.86 0.74
C PHE A 116 13.70 18.87 -0.34
N SER A 117 13.06 17.76 0.03
CA SER A 117 12.66 16.72 -0.93
C SER A 117 11.65 17.23 -1.95
N LEU A 118 10.66 18.01 -1.49
CA LEU A 118 9.69 18.67 -2.36
C LEU A 118 10.39 19.58 -3.38
N ARG A 119 11.30 20.46 -2.94
CA ARG A 119 12.02 21.37 -3.83
C ARG A 119 12.88 20.64 -4.85
N MET A 120 13.53 19.54 -4.44
CA MET A 120 14.35 18.72 -5.35
C MET A 120 13.48 18.02 -6.40
N ILE A 121 12.35 17.44 -6.00
CA ILE A 121 11.42 16.80 -6.94
C ILE A 121 10.84 17.83 -7.90
N MET A 122 10.36 18.96 -7.41
CA MET A 122 9.78 19.99 -8.27
C MET A 122 10.82 20.63 -9.21
N ALA A 123 12.10 20.66 -8.82
CA ALA A 123 13.18 21.08 -9.72
C ALA A 123 13.49 20.04 -10.81
N PHE A 124 13.31 18.74 -10.51
CA PHE A 124 13.42 17.65 -11.49
C PHE A 124 12.18 17.52 -12.38
N GLY A 125 11.02 17.98 -11.91
CA GLY A 125 9.70 17.71 -12.46
C GLY A 125 9.05 16.57 -11.67
N GLY A 126 7.88 16.83 -11.08
CA GLY A 126 7.18 15.80 -10.30
C GLY A 126 6.80 14.63 -11.19
N GLY A 127 6.21 14.91 -12.35
CA GLY A 127 5.88 13.87 -13.32
C GLY A 127 7.09 13.04 -13.76
N ASN A 128 8.25 13.67 -13.94
CA ASN A 128 9.51 12.97 -14.26
C ASN A 128 9.95 12.04 -13.13
N MET A 129 9.77 12.42 -11.87
CA MET A 129 10.05 11.56 -10.71
C MET A 129 9.13 10.34 -10.72
N ALA A 130 7.84 10.53 -11.01
CA ALA A 130 6.89 9.43 -11.11
C ALA A 130 7.26 8.46 -12.24
N ASP A 131 7.57 8.97 -13.43
CA ASP A 131 8.01 8.15 -14.57
C ASP A 131 9.28 7.35 -14.25
N PHE A 132 10.25 7.99 -13.59
CA PHE A 132 11.48 7.34 -13.15
C PHE A 132 11.20 6.18 -12.18
N LEU A 133 10.37 6.40 -11.16
CA LEU A 133 10.01 5.36 -10.19
C LEU A 133 9.18 4.24 -10.82
N ASN A 134 8.28 4.58 -11.75
CA ASN A 134 7.48 3.60 -12.49
C ASN A 134 8.38 2.68 -13.32
N GLU A 135 9.39 3.22 -14.01
CA GLU A 135 10.34 2.42 -14.77
C GLU A 135 11.16 1.49 -13.87
N GLN A 136 11.62 1.96 -12.71
CA GLN A 136 12.34 1.12 -11.74
C GLN A 136 11.46 -0.01 -11.18
N GLY A 137 10.19 0.29 -10.92
CA GLY A 137 9.24 -0.66 -10.35
C GLY A 137 8.58 -1.60 -11.36
N ALA A 138 8.77 -1.44 -12.67
CA ALA A 138 8.06 -2.22 -13.70
C ALA A 138 8.55 -3.68 -13.83
N GLY A 139 9.73 -4.00 -13.29
CA GLY A 139 10.33 -5.33 -13.37
C GLY A 139 10.99 -5.62 -14.72
N ILE A 140 11.10 -6.91 -15.09
CA ILE A 140 11.88 -7.37 -16.25
C ILE A 140 11.06 -8.13 -17.30
N ASN A 141 9.77 -8.37 -17.05
CA ASN A 141 8.90 -9.03 -18.00
C ASN A 141 8.51 -8.09 -19.15
N ALA A 142 9.07 -8.31 -20.34
CA ALA A 142 8.85 -7.42 -21.49
C ALA A 142 7.39 -7.31 -21.93
N THR A 143 6.63 -8.42 -21.87
CA THR A 143 5.21 -8.43 -22.27
C THR A 143 4.36 -7.65 -21.28
N ALA A 144 4.55 -7.89 -19.97
CA ALA A 144 3.83 -7.18 -18.92
C ALA A 144 4.18 -5.69 -18.92
N LYS A 145 5.45 -5.34 -19.11
CA LYS A 145 5.86 -3.94 -19.31
C LYS A 145 5.13 -3.34 -20.50
N ALA A 146 5.14 -3.98 -21.67
CA ALA A 146 4.46 -3.45 -22.84
C ALA A 146 2.97 -3.20 -22.58
N GLN A 147 2.30 -4.06 -21.81
CA GLN A 147 0.91 -3.84 -21.37
C GLN A 147 0.79 -2.66 -20.39
N PHE A 148 1.65 -2.59 -19.39
CA PHE A 148 1.71 -1.49 -18.41
C PHE A 148 1.89 -0.11 -19.08
N TYR A 149 2.66 -0.03 -20.16
CA TYR A 149 2.87 1.19 -20.96
C TYR A 149 1.86 1.38 -22.11
N SER A 150 0.92 0.45 -22.33
CA SER A 150 0.10 0.45 -23.56
C SER A 150 -0.99 1.52 -23.60
N ASP A 151 -1.45 1.95 -22.43
CA ASP A 151 -2.54 2.91 -22.26
C ASP A 151 -2.05 4.24 -21.64
N ASN A 152 -2.98 5.15 -21.36
CA ASN A 152 -2.66 6.50 -20.88
C ASN A 152 -2.49 6.61 -19.34
N ALA A 153 -2.43 5.49 -18.62
CA ALA A 153 -2.37 5.48 -17.16
C ALA A 153 -1.15 6.24 -16.62
N LEU A 154 0.04 5.98 -17.18
CA LEU A 154 1.28 6.65 -16.75
C LEU A 154 1.26 8.15 -17.02
N ALA A 155 0.67 8.60 -18.14
CA ALA A 155 0.51 10.03 -18.40
C ALA A 155 -0.42 10.70 -17.39
N VAL A 156 -1.45 9.99 -16.90
CA VAL A 156 -2.31 10.46 -15.81
C VAL A 156 -1.51 10.54 -14.51
N TYR A 157 -0.72 9.53 -14.17
CA TYR A 157 0.12 9.52 -12.97
C TYR A 157 1.15 10.66 -13.00
N HIS A 158 1.83 10.84 -14.14
CA HIS A 158 2.73 11.95 -14.39
C HIS A 158 2.02 13.29 -14.15
N THR A 159 0.86 13.49 -14.78
CA THR A 159 0.11 14.76 -14.70
C THR A 159 -0.30 15.09 -13.26
N PHE A 160 -0.70 14.09 -12.48
CA PHE A 160 -1.03 14.32 -11.07
C PHE A 160 0.21 14.57 -10.23
N PHE A 161 1.27 13.77 -10.38
CA PHE A 161 2.46 13.93 -9.56
C PHE A 161 3.20 15.23 -9.90
N ASP A 162 3.07 15.78 -11.10
CA ASP A 162 3.62 17.10 -11.44
C ASP A 162 2.92 18.27 -10.71
N GLN A 163 1.78 18.01 -10.06
CA GLN A 163 1.11 19.01 -9.22
C GLN A 163 1.79 19.12 -7.86
N LEU A 164 2.07 20.36 -7.46
CA LEU A 164 2.71 20.67 -6.17
C LEU A 164 1.97 20.05 -4.98
N SER A 165 0.64 20.08 -4.99
CA SER A 165 -0.20 19.52 -3.92
C SER A 165 0.00 18.02 -3.76
N VAL A 166 -0.01 17.27 -4.87
CA VAL A 166 0.14 15.81 -4.87
C VAL A 166 1.57 15.42 -4.48
N THR A 167 2.59 16.03 -5.08
CA THR A 167 3.99 15.75 -4.66
C THR A 167 4.20 16.09 -3.18
N ASN A 168 3.67 17.21 -2.70
CA ASN A 168 3.79 17.57 -1.28
C ASN A 168 3.07 16.54 -0.39
N ALA A 169 1.89 16.09 -0.76
CA ALA A 169 1.18 15.04 -0.03
C ALA A 169 1.98 13.74 0.02
N SER A 170 2.59 13.32 -1.09
CA SER A 170 3.47 12.14 -1.11
C SER A 170 4.70 12.32 -0.22
N VAL A 171 5.32 13.51 -0.21
CA VAL A 171 6.44 13.81 0.69
C VAL A 171 6.03 13.68 2.17
N TRP A 172 4.85 14.19 2.54
CA TRP A 172 4.35 14.08 3.91
C TRP A 172 3.88 12.68 4.29
N ASP A 173 3.35 11.89 3.35
CA ASP A 173 3.06 10.47 3.54
C ASP A 173 4.32 9.70 3.94
N TYR A 174 5.42 9.87 3.21
CA TYR A 174 6.70 9.25 3.55
C TYR A 174 7.29 9.80 4.85
N TRP A 175 7.09 11.08 5.17
CA TRP A 175 7.46 11.62 6.48
C TRP A 175 6.70 10.94 7.62
N SER A 176 5.40 10.71 7.45
CA SER A 176 4.58 9.98 8.41
C SER A 176 5.07 8.53 8.57
N ALA A 177 5.40 7.87 7.46
CA ALA A 177 5.99 6.53 7.45
C ALA A 177 7.28 6.45 8.27
N ALA A 178 8.17 7.45 8.15
CA ALA A 178 9.44 7.51 8.89
C ALA A 178 9.30 7.94 10.36
N GLY A 179 8.10 8.32 10.79
CA GLY A 179 7.84 8.89 12.11
C GLY A 179 6.62 8.28 12.76
N PRO A 180 5.45 8.97 12.77
CA PRO A 180 4.26 8.51 13.47
C PRO A 180 3.82 7.08 13.11
N ASP A 181 3.79 6.69 11.84
CA ASP A 181 3.32 5.34 11.45
C ASP A 181 4.28 4.23 11.92
N TYR A 182 5.59 4.49 11.82
CA TYR A 182 6.61 3.59 12.38
C TYR A 182 6.43 3.44 13.89
N LEU A 183 6.28 4.56 14.61
CA LEU A 183 6.11 4.57 16.07
C LEU A 183 4.83 3.85 16.50
N ASP A 184 3.72 4.05 15.78
CA ASP A 184 2.46 3.37 16.01
C ASP A 184 2.61 1.84 15.84
N MET A 185 3.29 1.41 14.78
CA MET A 185 3.52 -0.02 14.54
C MET A 185 4.41 -0.64 15.61
N VAL A 186 5.48 0.04 16.04
CA VAL A 186 6.32 -0.41 17.17
C VAL A 186 5.51 -0.52 18.46
N ALA A 187 4.64 0.46 18.74
CA ALA A 187 3.78 0.44 19.91
C ALA A 187 2.77 -0.70 19.88
N ASP A 188 2.21 -1.01 18.71
CA ASP A 188 1.30 -2.13 18.50
C ASP A 188 1.99 -3.48 18.73
N GLN A 189 3.15 -3.70 18.12
CA GLN A 189 3.92 -4.94 18.29
C GLN A 189 4.29 -5.15 19.76
N LYS A 190 4.76 -4.09 20.44
CA LYS A 190 5.06 -4.14 21.88
C LYS A 190 3.84 -4.49 22.73
N ALA A 191 2.65 -4.03 22.33
CA ALA A 191 1.40 -4.31 23.01
C ALA A 191 0.72 -5.62 22.57
N GLY A 192 1.33 -6.39 21.65
CA GLY A 192 0.74 -7.60 21.08
C GLY A 192 -0.51 -7.33 20.22
N ARG A 193 -0.68 -6.10 19.71
CA ARG A 193 -1.78 -5.76 18.81
C ARG A 193 -1.43 -6.20 17.40
N LYS A 194 -2.23 -7.11 16.85
CA LYS A 194 -2.02 -7.76 15.55
C LYS A 194 -3.30 -7.75 14.73
N ILE A 195 -3.20 -8.14 13.45
CA ILE A 195 -4.34 -8.36 12.57
C ILE A 195 -5.09 -9.62 13.05
N LYS A 196 -6.39 -9.48 13.34
CA LYS A 196 -7.26 -10.52 13.91
C LYS A 196 -8.27 -11.12 12.92
N MET A 197 -8.11 -10.83 11.64
CA MET A 197 -8.99 -11.30 10.56
C MET A 197 -8.15 -11.95 9.46
N PRO A 198 -8.76 -12.72 8.54
CA PRO A 198 -8.04 -13.32 7.43
C PRO A 198 -7.23 -12.29 6.64
N LEU A 199 -5.99 -12.63 6.35
CA LEU A 199 -5.03 -11.80 5.62
C LEU A 199 -4.49 -12.58 4.43
N HIS A 200 -4.60 -11.98 3.25
CA HIS A 200 -3.91 -12.40 2.05
C HIS A 200 -2.86 -11.35 1.66
N VAL A 201 -1.62 -11.80 1.47
CA VAL A 201 -0.52 -10.96 0.98
C VAL A 201 -0.09 -11.48 -0.39
N GLU A 202 -0.40 -10.72 -1.42
CA GLU A 202 0.11 -10.93 -2.77
C GLU A 202 1.39 -10.10 -2.95
N TYR A 203 2.42 -10.66 -3.59
CA TYR A 203 3.69 -9.94 -3.78
C TYR A 203 4.44 -10.36 -5.03
N SER A 204 5.27 -9.48 -5.58
CA SER A 204 6.22 -9.79 -6.63
C SER A 204 7.34 -10.68 -6.11
N GLN A 205 7.50 -11.88 -6.70
CA GLN A 205 8.64 -12.76 -6.44
C GLN A 205 9.98 -12.08 -6.77
N LEU A 206 9.98 -11.22 -7.79
CA LEU A 206 11.19 -10.53 -8.22
C LEU A 206 11.57 -9.45 -7.21
N ASN A 207 10.64 -8.58 -6.84
CA ASN A 207 10.93 -7.44 -5.99
C ASN A 207 11.14 -7.85 -4.52
N MET A 208 10.15 -8.52 -3.92
CA MET A 208 10.13 -8.78 -2.48
C MET A 208 11.08 -9.90 -2.07
N VAL A 209 11.22 -10.95 -2.88
CA VAL A 209 12.07 -12.10 -2.53
C VAL A 209 13.43 -12.02 -3.20
N THR A 210 13.47 -11.82 -4.52
CA THR A 210 14.73 -11.90 -5.28
C THR A 210 15.66 -10.72 -5.01
N TYR A 211 15.13 -9.49 -5.03
CA TYR A 211 15.93 -8.29 -4.79
C TYR A 211 16.02 -7.91 -3.32
N SER A 212 14.91 -7.98 -2.59
CA SER A 212 14.86 -7.53 -1.19
C SER A 212 15.24 -8.62 -0.18
N GLY A 213 15.18 -9.90 -0.58
CA GLY A 213 15.55 -11.03 0.28
C GLY A 213 14.55 -11.34 1.39
N PHE A 214 13.30 -10.87 1.28
CA PHE A 214 12.29 -11.06 2.32
C PHE A 214 11.73 -12.49 2.31
N ASP A 215 11.60 -13.06 3.51
CA ASP A 215 10.70 -14.19 3.75
C ASP A 215 9.31 -13.64 4.11
N MET A 216 8.45 -13.50 3.10
CA MET A 216 7.14 -12.87 3.25
C MET A 216 6.25 -13.58 4.26
N LYS A 217 6.33 -14.91 4.34
CA LYS A 217 5.51 -15.69 5.28
C LYS A 217 6.01 -15.51 6.71
N ALA A 218 7.33 -15.52 6.91
CA ALA A 218 7.91 -15.29 8.23
C ALA A 218 7.64 -13.86 8.72
N ILE A 219 7.83 -12.85 7.86
CA ILE A 219 7.57 -11.45 8.17
C ILE A 219 6.11 -11.25 8.56
N TRP A 220 5.17 -11.57 7.66
CA TRP A 220 3.74 -11.35 7.93
C TRP A 220 3.20 -12.22 9.06
N GLY A 221 3.81 -13.37 9.33
CA GLY A 221 3.51 -14.21 10.49
C GLY A 221 3.67 -13.47 11.83
N ASN A 222 4.55 -12.47 11.90
CA ASN A 222 4.73 -11.66 13.10
C ASN A 222 3.53 -10.71 13.36
N TYR A 223 2.78 -10.35 12.31
CA TYR A 223 1.74 -9.30 12.34
C TYR A 223 0.31 -9.84 12.35
N VAL A 224 0.13 -11.15 12.27
CA VAL A 224 -1.16 -11.82 12.46
C VAL A 224 -1.27 -12.45 13.85
N ASP A 225 -2.48 -12.42 14.41
CA ASP A 225 -2.76 -13.01 15.73
C ASP A 225 -2.70 -14.54 15.70
N ASP A 226 -3.06 -15.14 14.56
CA ASP A 226 -3.00 -16.56 14.29
C ASP A 226 -2.46 -16.80 12.87
N MET A 227 -1.47 -17.70 12.74
CA MET A 227 -0.92 -18.12 11.45
C MET A 227 -1.94 -18.75 10.52
N SER A 228 -3.05 -19.29 11.03
CA SER A 228 -4.15 -19.83 10.22
C SER A 228 -4.89 -18.75 9.42
N LEU A 229 -4.78 -17.48 9.84
CA LEU A 229 -5.37 -16.34 9.15
C LEU A 229 -4.52 -15.87 7.97
N LEU A 230 -3.24 -16.26 7.89
CA LEU A 230 -2.30 -15.76 6.91
C LEU A 230 -2.21 -16.67 5.68
N THR A 231 -2.42 -16.05 4.52
CA THR A 231 -2.01 -16.61 3.23
C THR A 231 -1.06 -15.63 2.55
N THR A 232 -0.01 -16.15 1.91
CA THR A 232 0.95 -15.35 1.15
C THR A 232 1.16 -16.03 -0.19
N GLN A 233 1.12 -15.27 -1.28
CA GLN A 233 1.30 -15.82 -2.61
C GLN A 233 2.08 -14.86 -3.51
N ALA A 234 3.01 -15.44 -4.27
CA ALA A 234 3.90 -14.68 -5.12
C ALA A 234 3.37 -14.61 -6.55
N VAL A 235 3.43 -13.43 -7.14
CA VAL A 235 3.33 -13.20 -8.58
C VAL A 235 4.72 -13.45 -9.18
N CYS A 236 4.80 -14.47 -10.04
CA CYS A 236 6.05 -14.96 -10.63
C CYS A 236 6.39 -14.25 -11.95
N CYS A 237 7.29 -14.83 -12.75
CA CYS A 237 7.55 -14.43 -14.15
C CYS A 237 8.13 -13.02 -14.35
N GLY A 238 8.92 -12.53 -13.40
CA GLY A 238 9.67 -11.28 -13.56
C GLY A 238 8.82 -10.01 -13.48
N GLN A 239 7.63 -10.11 -12.89
CA GLN A 239 6.75 -8.97 -12.63
C GLN A 239 7.38 -8.06 -11.58
N GLY A 240 7.32 -6.75 -11.81
CA GLY A 240 7.78 -5.74 -10.86
C GLY A 240 6.78 -5.47 -9.73
N HIS A 241 6.92 -4.31 -9.10
CA HIS A 241 6.14 -3.85 -7.94
C HIS A 241 4.65 -3.64 -8.25
N PHE A 242 4.32 -3.13 -9.45
CA PHE A 242 2.95 -2.79 -9.85
C PHE A 242 2.13 -4.03 -10.28
N ILE A 243 2.15 -5.08 -9.46
CA ILE A 243 1.55 -6.41 -9.78
C ILE A 243 0.09 -6.34 -10.21
N VAL A 244 -0.69 -5.39 -9.69
CA VAL A 244 -2.09 -5.17 -10.07
C VAL A 244 -2.23 -4.77 -11.55
N GLU A 245 -1.26 -4.04 -12.10
CA GLU A 245 -1.25 -3.58 -13.50
C GLU A 245 -0.39 -4.48 -14.39
N LEU A 246 0.65 -5.11 -13.83
CA LEU A 246 1.60 -5.98 -14.53
C LEU A 246 1.13 -7.43 -14.67
N ALA A 247 0.27 -7.89 -13.75
CA ALA A 247 -0.31 -9.23 -13.74
C ALA A 247 -1.79 -9.21 -13.31
N PRO A 248 -2.64 -8.39 -13.94
CA PRO A 248 -4.02 -8.16 -13.49
C PRO A 248 -4.84 -9.45 -13.38
N ASP A 249 -4.67 -10.40 -14.32
CA ASP A 249 -5.40 -11.67 -14.31
C ASP A 249 -5.02 -12.55 -13.10
N GLU A 250 -3.73 -12.55 -12.72
CA GLU A 250 -3.22 -13.29 -11.57
C GLU A 250 -3.70 -12.64 -10.26
N THR A 251 -3.62 -11.30 -10.16
CA THR A 251 -4.14 -10.55 -9.02
C THR A 251 -5.63 -10.77 -8.82
N VAL A 252 -6.42 -10.72 -9.90
CA VAL A 252 -7.87 -11.00 -9.84
C VAL A 252 -8.12 -12.45 -9.43
N ALA A 253 -7.34 -13.42 -9.93
CA ALA A 253 -7.49 -14.81 -9.54
C ALA A 253 -7.22 -15.02 -8.04
N GLN A 254 -6.15 -14.45 -7.51
CA GLN A 254 -5.81 -14.54 -6.08
C GLN A 254 -6.84 -13.84 -5.20
N LEU A 255 -7.31 -12.65 -5.61
CA LEU A 255 -8.37 -11.94 -4.90
C LEU A 255 -9.68 -12.74 -4.90
N ASN A 256 -10.07 -13.33 -6.03
CA ASN A 256 -11.25 -14.17 -6.12
C ASN A 256 -11.14 -15.44 -5.25
N GLU A 257 -9.97 -16.10 -5.20
CA GLU A 257 -9.74 -17.22 -4.29
C GLU A 257 -9.84 -16.80 -2.82
N PHE A 258 -9.29 -15.63 -2.47
CA PHE A 258 -9.42 -15.08 -1.13
C PHE A 258 -10.88 -14.80 -0.77
N MET A 259 -11.64 -14.21 -1.69
CA MET A 259 -13.07 -13.94 -1.53
C MET A 259 -13.89 -15.23 -1.36
N ASP A 260 -13.57 -16.29 -2.11
CA ASP A 260 -14.22 -17.59 -1.94
C ASP A 260 -13.99 -18.16 -0.53
N LYS A 261 -12.77 -18.05 0.01
CA LYS A 261 -12.45 -18.47 1.40
C LYS A 261 -13.22 -17.67 2.45
N LEU A 262 -13.52 -16.40 2.16
CA LEU A 262 -14.35 -15.55 3.00
C LEU A 262 -15.86 -15.83 2.85
N GLY A 263 -16.27 -16.66 1.89
CA GLY A 263 -17.67 -16.98 1.63
C GLY A 263 -18.45 -15.83 0.99
N VAL A 264 -17.79 -14.99 0.18
CA VAL A 264 -18.41 -13.84 -0.48
C VAL A 264 -18.40 -13.95 -2.02
N VAL A 265 -19.26 -13.17 -2.69
CA VAL A 265 -19.44 -13.21 -4.15
C VAL A 265 -18.23 -12.58 -4.87
N ARG A 266 -17.66 -13.32 -5.83
CA ARG A 266 -16.53 -12.91 -6.70
C ARG A 266 -16.76 -11.61 -7.47
N ILE A 267 -15.67 -11.00 -7.90
CA ILE A 267 -15.63 -9.89 -8.86
C ILE A 267 -15.26 -10.36 -10.26
#